data_AF-A0A1B6EYQ5-F1
#
_entry.id   AF-A0A1B6EYQ5-F1
#
_cell.length_a   1.000
_cell.length_b   1.000
_cell.length_c   1.000
_cell.angle_alpha   90.00
_cell.angle_beta   90.00
_cell.angle_gamma   90.00
#
_symmetry.space_group_name_H-M   'P 1'
#
loop_
_entity.id
_entity.type
_entity.pdbx_description
1 polymer ?
#
loop_
_entity_poly.entity_id
_entity_poly.type
_entity_poly.pdbx_seq_one_letter_code
_entity_poly.pdbx_strand_id
1 'polypeptide(L)'
;NCLLRGSFVQCIVFECSSMSKKRKPVTLTLDKKYEILKRLDKGEKLSNLSKEYNVGRATIHDIKKKKDKIESFFKSSESSASVRKTLNSGEFPQVEDALYTWFMQ
;
A
#
# COMPACT_ATOMS: atom_id res chain seq x y z
N ASN A 1 2.39 -29.59 -23.36
CA ASN A 1 2.23 -30.95 -22.78
C ASN A 1 1.86 -30.78 -21.31
N CYS A 2 0.81 -31.47 -20.88
CA CYS A 2 0.09 -31.42 -19.59
C CYS A 2 0.93 -31.08 -18.34
N LEU A 3 0.41 -30.33 -17.36
CA LEU A 3 -0.44 -30.91 -16.31
C LEU A 3 -1.39 -29.90 -15.66
N LEU A 4 -2.69 -30.21 -15.77
CA LEU A 4 -3.77 -29.72 -14.91
C LEU A 4 -3.68 -30.41 -13.53
N ARG A 5 -3.57 -29.62 -12.46
CA ARG A 5 -4.07 -29.87 -11.10
C ARG A 5 -4.21 -28.49 -10.45
N GLY A 6 -5.27 -28.03 -9.81
CA GLY A 6 -6.57 -28.52 -9.38
C GLY A 6 -7.19 -27.32 -8.64
N SER A 7 -8.52 -27.22 -8.66
CA SER A 7 -9.35 -26.09 -8.22
C SER A 7 -8.93 -25.32 -6.97
N PHE A 8 -8.84 -23.99 -7.07
CA PHE A 8 -9.63 -23.05 -6.26
C PHE A 8 -9.65 -21.68 -6.93
N VAL A 9 -10.84 -21.27 -7.35
CA VAL A 9 -11.14 -20.11 -8.16
C VAL A 9 -11.00 -18.84 -7.30
N GLN A 10 -10.17 -17.88 -7.72
CA GLN A 10 -10.49 -16.45 -7.60
C GLN A 10 -9.61 -15.64 -8.59
N CYS A 11 -10.17 -15.45 -9.79
CA CYS A 11 -9.80 -14.53 -10.86
C CYS A 11 -8.53 -13.68 -10.67
N ILE A 12 -7.40 -14.19 -11.15
CA ILE A 12 -6.32 -13.35 -11.68
C ILE A 12 -6.58 -13.24 -13.18
N VAL A 13 -7.47 -12.33 -13.58
CA VAL A 13 -7.53 -11.87 -14.97
C VAL A 13 -6.39 -10.88 -15.12
N PHE A 14 -5.20 -11.43 -15.40
CA PHE A 14 -4.07 -10.68 -15.91
C PHE A 14 -4.29 -10.46 -17.40
N GLU A 15 -5.08 -9.46 -17.75
CA GLU A 15 -5.12 -9.00 -19.13
C GLU A 15 -3.93 -8.06 -19.35
N CYS A 16 -2.88 -8.65 -19.93
CA CYS A 16 -1.69 -7.97 -20.37
C CYS A 16 -2.01 -7.24 -21.68
N SER A 17 -1.98 -5.90 -21.67
CA SER A 17 -2.00 -5.16 -22.94
C SER A 17 -1.03 -3.98 -22.94
N SER A 18 -0.18 -4.03 -23.95
CA SER A 18 0.74 -3.03 -24.48
C SER A 18 2.11 -2.86 -23.79
N MET A 19 3.13 -3.34 -24.50
CA MET A 19 4.50 -2.83 -24.43
C MET A 19 4.51 -1.30 -24.58
N SER A 20 4.80 -0.56 -23.52
CA SER A 20 5.14 0.87 -23.62
C SER A 20 5.82 1.37 -22.34
N LYS A 21 6.80 2.26 -22.51
CA LYS A 21 7.66 2.95 -21.53
C LYS A 21 7.35 2.63 -20.06
N LYS A 22 8.33 2.04 -19.35
CA LYS A 22 8.30 1.82 -17.89
C LYS A 22 7.65 3.03 -17.21
N ARG A 23 6.44 2.87 -16.68
CA ARG A 23 5.72 3.95 -16.00
C ARG A 23 6.54 4.33 -14.77
N LYS A 24 6.78 5.63 -14.58
CA LYS A 24 7.40 6.12 -13.35
C LYS A 24 6.50 5.71 -12.17
N PRO A 25 7.03 5.02 -11.15
CA PRO A 25 6.22 4.63 -10.00
C PRO A 25 5.76 5.89 -9.25
N VAL A 26 4.44 6.03 -9.10
CA VAL A 26 3.85 7.11 -8.30
C VAL A 26 3.80 6.65 -6.85
N THR A 27 4.62 7.28 -6.01
CA THR A 27 4.63 6.97 -4.58
C THR A 27 3.63 7.86 -3.84
N LEU A 28 2.47 7.29 -3.49
CA LEU A 28 1.46 7.93 -2.64
C LEU A 28 1.93 8.05 -1.18
N THR A 29 1.53 9.13 -0.51
CA THR A 29 1.65 9.31 0.95
C THR A 29 0.73 8.35 1.70
N LEU A 30 1.02 8.09 2.97
CA LEU A 30 0.20 7.19 3.80
C LEU A 30 -1.23 7.71 3.97
N ASP A 31 -1.42 9.02 4.13
CA ASP A 31 -2.75 9.66 4.17
C ASP A 31 -3.61 9.31 2.95
N LYS A 32 -3.03 9.42 1.75
CA LYS A 32 -3.75 9.13 0.51
C LYS A 32 -4.09 7.65 0.39
N LYS A 33 -3.23 6.75 0.88
CA LYS A 33 -3.52 5.31 0.95
C LYS A 33 -4.67 5.03 1.93
N TYR A 34 -4.71 5.72 3.07
CA TYR A 34 -5.80 5.59 4.04
C TYR A 34 -7.13 6.14 3.50
N GLU A 35 -7.10 7.26 2.77
CA GLU A 35 -8.27 7.80 2.09
C GLU A 35 -8.85 6.81 1.06
N ILE A 36 -7.97 6.16 0.27
CA ILE A 36 -8.35 5.10 -0.66
C ILE A 36 -9.03 3.93 0.08
N LEU A 37 -8.51 3.52 1.24
CA LEU A 37 -9.12 2.45 2.05
C LEU A 37 -10.53 2.84 2.52
N LYS A 38 -10.71 4.06 3.03
CA LYS A 38 -12.04 4.55 3.45
C LYS A 38 -13.05 4.54 2.29
N ARG A 39 -12.63 4.91 1.08
CA ARG A 39 -13.50 4.90 -0.11
C ARG A 39 -13.80 3.48 -0.60
N LEU A 40 -12.84 2.56 -0.46
CA LEU A 40 -13.07 1.14 -0.73
C LEU A 40 -14.07 0.52 0.25
N ASP A 41 -14.03 0.89 1.53
CA ASP A 41 -14.99 0.42 2.53
C ASP A 41 -16.40 0.95 2.28
N LYS A 42 -16.52 2.15 1.68
CA LYS A 42 -17.80 2.70 1.17
C LYS A 42 -18.34 1.97 -0.08
N GLY A 43 -17.56 1.07 -0.67
CA GLY A 43 -17.98 0.29 -1.85
C GLY A 43 -17.70 0.98 -3.20
N GLU A 44 -16.83 1.99 -3.25
CA GLU A 44 -16.43 2.59 -4.54
C GLU A 44 -15.66 1.60 -5.44
N LYS A 45 -15.88 1.71 -6.75
CA LYS A 45 -15.23 0.84 -7.75
C LYS A 45 -13.75 1.18 -7.88
N LEU A 46 -12.88 0.17 -7.86
CA LEU A 46 -11.43 0.32 -8.02
C LEU A 46 -11.04 1.05 -9.31
N SER A 47 -11.82 0.89 -10.39
CA SER A 47 -11.59 1.58 -11.67
C SER A 47 -11.75 3.10 -11.57
N ASN A 48 -12.61 3.60 -10.69
CA ASN A 48 -12.81 5.04 -10.50
C ASN A 48 -11.63 5.63 -9.71
N LEU A 49 -11.26 4.96 -8.61
CA LEU A 49 -10.09 5.33 -7.79
C LEU A 49 -8.78 5.29 -8.59
N SER A 50 -8.65 4.34 -9.51
CA SER A 50 -7.50 4.23 -10.42
C SER A 50 -7.35 5.47 -11.30
N LYS A 51 -8.45 6.01 -11.81
CA LYS A 51 -8.45 7.21 -12.65
C LYS A 51 -8.19 8.47 -11.83
N GLU A 52 -8.87 8.62 -10.70
CA GLU A 52 -8.76 9.81 -9.84
C GLU A 52 -7.35 10.00 -9.27
N TYR A 53 -6.76 8.93 -8.76
CA TYR A 53 -5.43 8.97 -8.17
C TYR A 53 -4.31 8.72 -9.20
N ASN A 54 -4.66 8.46 -10.47
CA ASN A 54 -3.74 8.05 -11.54
C ASN A 54 -2.83 6.87 -11.12
N VAL A 55 -3.41 5.91 -10.39
CA VAL A 55 -2.72 4.73 -9.87
C VAL A 55 -3.22 3.48 -10.59
N GLY A 56 -2.33 2.55 -10.90
CA GLY A 56 -2.71 1.28 -11.53
C GLY A 56 -3.61 0.43 -10.63
N ARG A 57 -4.54 -0.33 -11.25
CA ARG A 57 -5.45 -1.22 -10.52
C ARG A 57 -4.71 -2.20 -9.58
N ALA A 58 -3.57 -2.74 -10.02
CA ALA A 58 -2.74 -3.63 -9.22
C ALA A 58 -2.28 -2.97 -7.91
N THR A 59 -1.84 -1.72 -7.96
CA THR A 59 -1.40 -0.98 -6.77
C THR A 59 -2.56 -0.74 -5.79
N ILE A 60 -3.78 -0.50 -6.29
CA ILE A 60 -4.96 -0.37 -5.42
C ILE A 60 -5.28 -1.71 -4.74
N HIS A 61 -5.15 -2.83 -5.44
CA HIS A 61 -5.24 -4.16 -4.82
C HIS A 61 -4.19 -4.36 -3.74
N ASP A 62 -2.94 -3.95 -3.97
CA ASP A 62 -1.86 -4.06 -2.98
C ASP A 62 -2.11 -3.16 -1.75
N ILE A 63 -2.68 -1.96 -1.95
CA ILE A 63 -3.11 -1.09 -0.86
C ILE A 63 -4.19 -1.79 -0.02
N LYS A 64 -5.19 -2.40 -0.68
CA LYS A 64 -6.24 -3.18 0.01
C LYS A 64 -5.66 -4.35 0.82
N LYS A 65 -4.66 -5.05 0.29
CA LYS A 65 -3.97 -6.13 1.02
C LYS A 65 -3.19 -5.63 2.24
N LYS A 66 -2.72 -4.39 2.22
CA LYS A 66 -1.95 -3.76 3.30
C LYS A 66 -2.83 -2.97 4.28
N LYS A 67 -4.16 -3.14 4.24
CA LYS A 67 -5.14 -2.42 5.07
C LYS A 67 -4.76 -2.45 6.56
N ASP A 68 -4.54 -3.64 7.11
CA ASP A 68 -4.28 -3.81 8.55
C ASP A 68 -3.05 -3.04 9.02
N LYS A 69 -1.98 -3.04 8.22
CA LYS A 69 -0.72 -2.33 8.53
C LYS A 69 -0.87 -0.82 8.45
N ILE A 70 -1.70 -0.33 7.53
CA ILE A 70 -1.99 1.09 7.40
C ILE A 70 -2.84 1.54 8.59
N GLU A 71 -3.86 0.76 8.97
CA GLU A 71 -4.70 1.07 10.12
C GLU A 71 -3.94 1.02 11.45
N SER A 72 -3.09 0.02 11.67
CA SER A 72 -2.27 -0.06 12.87
C SER A 72 -1.32 1.13 12.99
N PHE A 73 -0.75 1.58 11.87
CA PHE A 73 0.12 2.75 11.83
C PHE A 73 -0.63 4.02 12.25
N PHE A 74 -1.82 4.26 11.69
CA PHE A 74 -2.64 5.42 12.06
C PHE A 74 -3.11 5.38 13.52
N LYS A 75 -3.38 4.20 14.08
CA LYS A 75 -3.69 4.07 15.52
C LYS A 75 -2.48 4.38 16.41
N SER A 76 -1.27 4.03 15.97
CA SER A 76 -0.03 4.22 16.73
C SER A 76 0.64 5.58 16.58
N SER A 77 0.41 6.31 15.48
CA SER A 77 1.14 7.52 15.14
C SER A 77 0.21 8.55 14.52
N GLU A 78 -0.34 9.44 15.35
CA GLU A 78 -1.31 10.45 14.93
C GLU A 78 -0.64 11.67 14.25
N SER A 79 0.66 11.90 14.51
CA SER A 79 1.36 13.14 14.08
C SER A 79 2.22 13.00 12.81
N SER A 80 2.79 11.82 12.51
CA SER A 80 3.81 11.68 11.45
C SER A 80 3.31 11.13 10.10
N ALA A 81 2.01 10.84 9.99
CA ALA A 81 1.45 10.12 8.85
C ALA A 81 1.51 10.91 7.53
N SER A 82 1.45 12.24 7.61
CA SER A 82 1.31 13.09 6.42
C SER A 82 2.54 13.16 5.53
N VAL A 83 3.73 13.11 6.12
CA VAL A 83 5.00 13.22 5.38
C VAL A 83 5.51 11.85 4.93
N ARG A 84 5.20 10.78 5.67
CA ARG A 84 5.74 9.45 5.42
C ARG A 84 5.07 8.78 4.21
N LYS A 85 5.90 8.14 3.39
CA LYS A 85 5.47 7.35 2.19
C LYS A 85 5.57 5.84 2.41
N THR A 86 6.44 5.42 3.33
CA THR A 86 6.78 4.02 3.60
C THR A 86 6.40 3.65 5.04
N LEU A 87 5.91 2.43 5.24
CA LEU A 87 5.58 1.85 6.55
C LEU A 87 6.78 1.11 7.18
N ASN A 88 7.99 1.29 6.67
CA ASN A 88 9.15 0.55 7.14
C ASN A 88 9.65 1.17 8.45
N SER A 89 9.69 0.37 9.51
CA SER A 89 10.46 0.70 10.71
C SER A 89 11.95 0.47 10.44
N GLY A 90 12.82 1.16 11.18
CA GLY A 90 14.26 0.90 11.16
C GLY A 90 14.58 -0.56 11.52
N GLU A 91 15.75 -1.02 11.12
CA GLU A 91 16.17 -2.42 11.31
C GLU A 91 16.40 -2.76 12.80
N PHE A 92 16.75 -1.76 13.60
CA PHE A 92 17.01 -1.91 15.04
C PHE A 92 16.34 -0.80 15.87
N PRO A 93 15.02 -0.87 16.09
CA PRO A 93 14.28 0.19 16.78
C PRO A 93 14.77 0.42 18.22
N GLN A 94 15.26 -0.63 18.91
CA GLN A 94 15.80 -0.50 20.27
C GLN A 94 17.09 0.32 20.33
N VAL A 95 17.94 0.21 19.29
CA VAL A 95 19.19 0.97 19.21
C VAL A 95 18.88 2.44 18.92
N GLU A 96 17.93 2.69 18.01
CA GLU A 96 17.46 4.06 17.72
C GLU A 96 16.90 4.74 18.98
N ASP A 97 16.11 4.01 19.78
CA ASP A 97 15.54 4.51 21.04
C ASP A 97 16.61 4.77 22.12
N ALA A 98 17.56 3.86 22.28
CA ALA A 98 18.69 4.04 23.20
C ALA A 98 19.56 5.24 22.81
N LEU A 99 19.85 5.40 21.51
CA LEU A 99 20.61 6.53 20.98
C LEU A 99 19.88 7.86 21.19
N TYR A 100 18.56 7.88 20.94
CA TYR A 100 17.73 9.06 21.17
C TYR A 100 17.72 9.45 22.65
N THR A 101 17.56 8.47 23.54
CA THR A 101 17.59 8.68 25.00
C THR A 101 18.95 9.19 25.46
N TRP A 102 20.05 8.66 24.91
CA TRP A 102 21.40 9.14 25.21
C TRP A 102 21.61 10.59 24.75
N PHE A 103 21.15 10.94 23.56
CA PHE A 103 21.30 12.28 23.01
C PHE A 103 20.51 13.35 23.80
N MET A 104 19.39 12.95 24.41
CA MET A 104 18.54 13.85 25.20
C MET A 104 19.05 14.10 26.64
N GLN A 105 20.12 13.42 27.06
CA GLN A 105 20.81 13.73 28.32
C GLN A 105 21.73 14.94 28.16
#